data_AF-A0A6I7PYE2-F1
#
_entry.id   AF-A0A6I7PYE2-F1
#
_cell.length_a   1.000
_cell.length_b   1.000
_cell.length_c   1.000
_cell.angle_alpha   90.00
_cell.angle_beta   90.00
_cell.angle_gamma   90.00
#
_symmetry.space_group_name_H-M   'P 1'
#
loop_
_entity.id
_entity.type
_entity.pdbx_description
1 polymer ?
#
loop_
_entity_poly.entity_id
_entity_poly.type
_entity_poly.pdbx_seq_one_letter_code
_entity_poly.pdbx_strand_id
1 'polypeptide(L)'
;MRSWYFILACLLVLLVDRECQARTFLPGCSGSLSALLNSHEQTYHPVIRVTRTAKRLTDRDVENSLGVIYAINDFFKGLLPLPPKLNLTLRYTSYKTFYVHSERRLEIPRRRVLRGQTSSREETYIILAHEYGHAIFSHLLDLNFPELGEKIQNLKTEIDRQTGLEASLIQELRALKADDPRRPDLLNELKSLNSRSLQLEWLKLADFGWGFGELAADLIGVVYAGFGEAIAEVIHEPGDARFRDFTVEHSVEGFDRNQEHERFAPTRFWLWENVLNRDDFALKGPNKVKVILEALIVEMKERYQNGEMSLSPAESNRRLIRLIENVL
;
A
#
# COMPACT_ATOMS: atom_id res chain seq x y z
N MET A 1 7.24 4.09 26.83
CA MET A 1 8.29 3.14 26.36
C MET A 1 7.70 1.99 25.52
N ARG A 2 6.98 2.27 24.41
CA ARG A 2 6.36 1.24 23.55
C ARG A 2 6.38 1.57 22.04
N SER A 3 7.22 2.49 21.58
CA SER A 3 7.24 2.96 20.17
C SER A 3 8.42 2.46 19.33
N TRP A 4 9.32 1.63 19.89
CA TRP A 4 10.53 1.19 19.18
C TRP A 4 10.38 -0.16 18.47
N TYR A 5 9.35 -0.95 18.79
CA TYR A 5 9.14 -2.26 18.16
C TYR A 5 8.58 -2.19 16.73
N PHE A 6 7.99 -1.07 16.32
CA PHE A 6 7.49 -0.88 14.96
C PHE A 6 8.59 -0.48 13.98
N ILE A 7 9.61 0.26 14.45
CA ILE A 7 10.81 0.60 13.67
C ILE A 7 11.66 -0.66 13.38
N LEU A 8 11.61 -1.67 14.26
CA LEU A 8 12.31 -2.94 14.06
C LEU A 8 11.65 -3.87 13.02
N ALA A 9 10.36 -3.71 12.75
CA ALA A 9 9.64 -4.51 11.76
C ALA A 9 9.98 -4.09 10.31
N CYS A 10 10.34 -2.83 10.09
CA CYS A 10 10.87 -2.36 8.81
C CYS A 10 12.36 -2.72 8.60
N LEU A 11 13.09 -3.06 9.67
CA LEU A 11 14.50 -3.47 9.64
C LEU A 11 14.72 -4.99 9.42
N LEU A 12 13.67 -5.80 9.38
CA LEU A 12 13.77 -7.28 9.31
C LEU A 12 13.47 -7.88 7.92
N VAL A 13 13.50 -7.07 6.86
CA VAL A 13 13.31 -7.50 5.45
C VAL A 13 14.63 -7.50 4.66
N LEU A 14 15.77 -7.75 5.31
CA LEU A 14 17.10 -7.72 4.68
C LEU A 14 17.85 -9.07 4.64
N LEU A 15 17.16 -10.21 4.70
CA LEU A 15 17.78 -11.51 4.45
C LEU A 15 16.87 -12.38 3.58
N VAL A 16 17.45 -12.98 2.53
CA VAL A 16 16.85 -13.80 1.44
C VAL A 16 16.31 -12.94 0.29
N ASP A 17 16.85 -12.90 -0.94
CA ASP A 17 17.66 -13.88 -1.67
C ASP A 17 18.48 -13.19 -2.78
N ARG A 18 19.81 -13.40 -2.75
CA ARG A 18 20.76 -13.07 -3.83
C ARG A 18 21.31 -14.40 -4.37
N GLU A 19 20.47 -15.23 -4.98
CA GLU A 19 20.95 -16.44 -5.67
C GLU A 19 19.99 -16.93 -6.76
N CYS A 20 19.82 -16.14 -7.83
CA CYS A 20 19.32 -16.67 -9.11
C CYS A 20 19.67 -15.77 -10.30
N GLN A 21 20.94 -15.38 -10.43
CA GLN A 21 21.49 -14.91 -11.70
C GLN A 21 22.92 -15.43 -11.86
N ALA A 22 23.04 -16.69 -12.27
CA ALA A 22 24.11 -17.19 -13.13
C ALA A 22 23.98 -18.71 -13.27
N ARG A 23 23.47 -19.18 -14.42
CA ARG A 23 24.12 -20.22 -15.25
C ARG A 23 23.23 -20.66 -16.43
N THR A 24 23.79 -20.41 -17.62
CA THR A 24 23.85 -21.25 -18.83
C THR A 24 22.63 -21.48 -19.73
N PHE A 25 22.78 -20.93 -20.94
CA PHE A 25 22.36 -21.37 -22.28
C PHE A 25 22.20 -22.90 -22.49
N LEU A 26 21.20 -23.30 -23.31
CA LEU A 26 21.37 -23.86 -24.67
C LEU A 26 20.00 -23.96 -25.42
N PRO A 27 19.99 -24.10 -26.77
CA PRO A 27 18.89 -23.71 -27.67
C PRO A 27 18.05 -24.87 -28.23
N GLY A 28 16.89 -24.51 -28.81
CA GLY A 28 16.28 -25.21 -29.94
C GLY A 28 14.99 -25.98 -29.65
N CYS A 29 13.86 -25.49 -30.15
CA CYS A 29 13.12 -26.13 -31.25
C CYS A 29 11.84 -25.36 -31.61
N SER A 30 11.66 -25.24 -32.92
CA SER A 30 10.51 -24.78 -33.70
C SER A 30 9.13 -25.15 -33.14
N GLY A 31 8.29 -24.13 -32.96
CA GLY A 31 6.85 -24.26 -32.69
C GLY A 31 6.09 -23.09 -33.34
N SER A 32 5.59 -23.34 -34.55
CA SER A 32 4.64 -22.59 -35.39
C SER A 32 4.34 -21.10 -35.12
N LEU A 33 4.58 -20.29 -36.14
CA LEU A 33 4.15 -18.88 -36.29
C LEU A 33 2.63 -18.65 -36.10
N SER A 34 1.80 -19.70 -36.09
CA SER A 34 0.37 -19.66 -35.78
C SER A 34 0.07 -19.42 -34.29
N ALA A 35 1.03 -19.64 -33.38
CA ALA A 35 0.91 -19.25 -31.96
C ALA A 35 1.13 -17.74 -31.73
N LEU A 36 1.67 -17.02 -32.72
CA LEU A 36 1.88 -15.56 -32.67
C LEU A 36 0.64 -14.75 -33.13
N LEU A 37 -0.38 -15.42 -33.68
CA LEU A 37 -1.54 -14.78 -34.30
C LEU A 37 -2.90 -15.18 -33.71
N ASN A 38 -2.92 -16.05 -32.69
CA ASN A 38 -4.08 -16.13 -31.81
C ASN A 38 -4.03 -14.93 -30.86
N SER A 39 -4.73 -13.87 -31.28
CA SER A 39 -5.22 -12.76 -30.47
C SER A 39 -4.82 -12.88 -28.99
N HIS A 40 -3.79 -12.14 -28.60
CA HIS A 40 -3.60 -11.77 -27.20
C HIS A 40 -4.87 -11.01 -26.78
N GLU A 41 -5.91 -11.73 -26.36
CA GLU A 41 -6.62 -11.33 -25.16
C GLU A 41 -5.51 -11.23 -24.12
N GLN A 42 -4.97 -10.02 -23.93
CA GLN A 42 -4.20 -9.73 -22.74
C GLN A 42 -5.12 -10.12 -21.61
N THR A 43 -4.81 -11.25 -20.98
CA THR A 43 -5.57 -11.75 -19.85
C THR A 43 -5.55 -10.63 -18.82
N TYR A 44 -6.71 -10.03 -18.56
CA TYR A 44 -6.88 -8.95 -17.59
C TYR A 44 -6.71 -9.43 -16.13
N HIS A 45 -6.11 -10.61 -15.95
CA HIS A 45 -5.79 -11.18 -14.66
C HIS A 45 -4.39 -10.71 -14.24
N PRO A 46 -4.23 -10.27 -12.97
CA PRO A 46 -2.93 -9.89 -12.44
C PRO A 46 -1.95 -11.06 -12.54
N VAL A 47 -0.67 -10.74 -12.80
CA VAL A 47 0.40 -11.72 -12.65
C VAL A 47 0.63 -11.93 -11.15
N ILE A 48 0.12 -13.03 -10.62
CA ILE A 48 0.24 -13.39 -9.19
C ILE A 48 1.21 -14.54 -9.01
N ARG A 49 2.29 -14.30 -8.25
CA ARG A 49 3.15 -15.37 -7.74
C ARG A 49 2.68 -15.78 -6.35
N VAL A 50 2.29 -17.04 -6.17
CA VAL A 50 1.84 -17.54 -4.86
C VAL A 50 2.97 -18.24 -4.14
N THR A 51 3.30 -17.76 -2.94
CA THR A 51 4.26 -18.41 -2.04
C THR A 51 3.53 -18.96 -0.82
N ARG A 52 3.64 -20.27 -0.59
CA ARG A 52 3.08 -20.96 0.58
C ARG A 52 4.18 -21.19 1.59
N THR A 53 4.11 -20.51 2.73
CA THR A 53 5.13 -20.64 3.79
C THR A 53 4.73 -21.63 4.88
N ALA A 54 3.53 -22.20 4.82
CA ALA A 54 3.01 -23.12 5.82
C ALA A 54 2.45 -24.40 5.21
N LYS A 55 2.91 -25.55 5.72
CA LYS A 55 2.48 -26.91 5.29
C LYS A 55 0.97 -27.17 5.38
N ARG A 56 0.22 -26.33 6.09
CA ARG A 56 -1.23 -26.53 6.30
C ARG A 56 -2.11 -25.86 5.25
N LEU A 57 -1.60 -24.92 4.43
CA LEU A 57 -2.38 -24.20 3.42
C LEU A 57 -2.95 -25.16 2.36
N THR A 58 -4.26 -25.10 2.16
CA THR A 58 -4.99 -25.90 1.17
C THR A 58 -5.09 -25.13 -0.14
N ASP A 59 -5.28 -25.84 -1.26
CA ASP A 59 -5.49 -25.21 -2.57
C ASP A 59 -6.73 -24.31 -2.57
N ARG A 60 -7.78 -24.72 -1.86
CA ARG A 60 -9.00 -23.94 -1.68
C ARG A 60 -8.76 -22.58 -1.02
N ASP A 61 -7.80 -22.45 -0.09
CA ASP A 61 -7.49 -21.12 0.48
C ASP A 61 -6.87 -20.21 -0.57
N VAL A 62 -6.00 -20.76 -1.43
CA VAL A 62 -5.36 -20.02 -2.51
C VAL A 62 -6.41 -19.59 -3.53
N GLU A 63 -7.24 -20.52 -3.98
CA GLU A 63 -8.34 -20.25 -4.93
C GLU A 63 -9.28 -19.16 -4.41
N ASN A 64 -9.65 -19.23 -3.14
CA ASN A 64 -10.49 -18.24 -2.50
C ASN A 64 -9.86 -16.84 -2.49
N SER A 65 -8.59 -16.72 -2.07
CA SER A 65 -7.89 -15.44 -2.07
C SER A 65 -7.72 -14.88 -3.47
N LEU A 66 -7.42 -15.74 -4.45
CA LEU A 66 -7.35 -15.36 -5.86
C LEU A 66 -8.73 -14.92 -6.39
N GLY A 67 -9.81 -15.58 -5.96
CA GLY A 67 -11.18 -15.24 -6.34
C GLY A 67 -11.56 -13.81 -5.95
N VAL A 68 -11.19 -13.35 -4.75
CA VAL A 68 -11.39 -11.94 -4.33
C VAL A 68 -10.63 -10.99 -5.25
N ILE A 69 -9.34 -11.28 -5.47
CA ILE A 69 -8.48 -10.44 -6.32
C ILE A 69 -9.04 -10.36 -7.75
N TYR A 70 -9.46 -11.50 -8.33
CA TYR A 70 -10.03 -11.54 -9.67
C TYR A 70 -11.37 -10.82 -9.75
N ALA A 71 -12.26 -10.98 -8.76
CA ALA A 71 -13.53 -10.25 -8.73
C ALA A 71 -13.32 -8.72 -8.74
N ILE A 72 -12.33 -8.22 -8.00
CA ILE A 72 -11.99 -6.78 -8.01
C ILE A 72 -11.41 -6.36 -9.36
N ASN A 73 -10.56 -7.16 -9.99
CA ASN A 73 -10.06 -6.82 -11.34
C ASN A 73 -11.17 -6.84 -12.39
N ASP A 74 -12.06 -7.81 -12.33
CA ASP A 74 -13.20 -7.90 -13.23
C ASP A 74 -14.13 -6.68 -13.08
N PHE A 75 -14.31 -6.18 -11.85
CA PHE A 75 -15.01 -4.92 -11.61
C PHE A 75 -14.38 -3.74 -12.38
N PHE A 76 -13.05 -3.70 -12.51
CA PHE A 76 -12.32 -2.67 -13.25
C PHE A 76 -12.03 -3.02 -14.72
N LYS A 77 -12.57 -4.10 -15.27
CA LYS A 77 -12.15 -4.63 -16.57
C LYS A 77 -12.26 -3.60 -17.69
N GLY A 78 -11.12 -3.33 -18.35
CA GLY A 78 -11.03 -2.36 -19.45
C GLY A 78 -10.99 -0.88 -19.02
N LEU A 79 -11.02 -0.60 -17.71
CA LEU A 79 -11.00 0.76 -17.18
C LEU A 79 -9.62 1.15 -16.65
N LEU A 80 -8.88 0.19 -16.07
CA LEU A 80 -7.49 0.38 -15.64
C LEU A 80 -6.54 -0.16 -16.72
N PRO A 81 -5.39 0.50 -16.95
CA PRO A 81 -4.50 0.17 -18.06
C PRO A 81 -3.97 -1.26 -17.99
N LEU A 82 -3.65 -1.78 -16.79
CA LEU A 82 -3.34 -3.18 -16.51
C LEU A 82 -3.54 -3.47 -15.00
N PRO A 83 -3.84 -4.71 -14.60
CA PRO A 83 -3.91 -5.08 -13.19
C PRO A 83 -2.50 -5.12 -12.54
N PRO A 84 -2.38 -4.80 -11.23
CA PRO A 84 -1.09 -4.78 -10.54
C PRO A 84 -0.44 -6.18 -10.51
N LYS A 85 0.89 -6.23 -10.71
CA LYS A 85 1.68 -7.44 -10.48
C LYS A 85 1.88 -7.66 -8.99
N LEU A 86 1.66 -8.88 -8.51
CA LEU A 86 1.65 -9.20 -7.08
C LEU A 86 2.43 -10.47 -6.72
N ASN A 87 3.07 -10.43 -5.56
CA ASN A 87 3.56 -11.60 -4.85
C ASN A 87 2.59 -11.92 -3.70
N LEU A 88 1.69 -12.88 -3.88
CA LEU A 88 0.76 -13.31 -2.83
C LEU A 88 1.48 -14.29 -1.89
N THR A 89 1.72 -13.87 -0.65
CA THR A 89 2.32 -14.74 0.37
C THR A 89 1.29 -15.13 1.41
N LEU A 90 0.98 -16.41 1.48
CA LEU A 90 0.07 -16.95 2.49
C LEU A 90 0.88 -17.49 3.67
N ARG A 91 0.60 -16.98 4.89
CA ARG A 91 1.30 -17.36 6.13
C ARG A 91 0.33 -17.89 7.17
N TYR A 92 0.77 -18.85 7.97
CA TYR A 92 -0.04 -19.40 9.09
C TYR A 92 0.22 -18.68 10.43
N THR A 93 1.28 -17.87 10.52
CA THR A 93 1.85 -17.42 11.79
C THR A 93 1.70 -15.93 12.10
N SER A 94 1.25 -15.09 11.17
CA SER A 94 1.00 -13.66 11.44
C SER A 94 -0.42 -13.43 11.98
N TYR A 95 -0.63 -12.30 12.66
CA TYR A 95 -1.93 -11.88 13.21
C TYR A 95 -2.62 -10.77 12.37
N LYS A 96 -1.91 -10.16 11.41
CA LYS A 96 -2.39 -9.06 10.56
C LYS A 96 -2.20 -9.40 9.09
N THR A 97 -3.22 -9.12 8.28
CA THR A 97 -3.10 -8.99 6.83
C THR A 97 -2.43 -7.66 6.56
N PHE A 98 -1.50 -7.59 5.61
CA PHE A 98 -0.89 -6.32 5.22
C PHE A 98 -0.29 -6.41 3.82
N TYR A 99 -0.37 -5.31 3.09
CA TYR A 99 0.33 -5.09 1.84
C TYR A 99 1.71 -4.45 2.09
N VAL A 100 2.75 -5.03 1.51
CA VAL A 100 4.12 -4.51 1.51
C VAL A 100 4.42 -3.90 0.15
N HIS A 101 4.33 -2.57 0.10
CA HIS A 101 4.51 -1.78 -1.12
C HIS A 101 5.82 -2.08 -1.87
N SER A 102 6.96 -2.07 -1.16
CA SER A 102 8.28 -2.25 -1.78
C SER A 102 8.52 -3.62 -2.42
N GLU A 103 7.73 -4.63 -2.04
CA GLU A 103 7.84 -5.99 -2.58
C GLU A 103 6.67 -6.37 -3.48
N ARG A 104 5.70 -5.45 -3.63
CA ARG A 104 4.36 -5.73 -4.18
C ARG A 104 3.79 -7.02 -3.59
N ARG A 105 3.98 -7.18 -2.28
CA ARG A 105 3.70 -8.44 -1.58
C ARG A 105 2.47 -8.28 -0.72
N LEU A 106 1.49 -9.14 -0.93
CA LEU A 106 0.30 -9.23 -0.10
C LEU A 106 0.46 -10.39 0.88
N GLU A 107 0.49 -10.11 2.18
CA GLU A 107 0.61 -11.13 3.21
C GLU A 107 -0.73 -11.39 3.89
N ILE A 108 -1.21 -12.64 3.85
CA ILE A 108 -2.49 -13.04 4.46
C ILE A 108 -2.26 -14.02 5.63
N PRO A 109 -2.61 -13.65 6.89
CA PRO A 109 -2.56 -14.52 8.06
C PRO A 109 -3.73 -15.51 8.07
N ARG A 110 -3.43 -16.80 8.05
CA ARG A 110 -4.48 -17.83 8.09
C ARG A 110 -5.16 -17.99 9.45
N ARG A 111 -4.60 -17.45 10.54
CA ARG A 111 -5.21 -17.61 11.88
C ARG A 111 -6.56 -16.90 11.99
N ARG A 112 -6.78 -15.79 11.24
CA ARG A 112 -8.09 -15.15 11.08
C ARG A 112 -9.04 -15.98 10.21
N VAL A 113 -8.54 -16.50 9.08
CA VAL A 113 -9.33 -17.25 8.09
C VAL A 113 -9.89 -18.60 8.60
N LEU A 114 -9.16 -19.30 9.50
CA LEU A 114 -9.46 -20.70 9.83
C LEU A 114 -10.06 -20.98 11.20
N ARG A 115 -9.86 -20.13 12.22
CA ARG A 115 -10.16 -20.55 13.61
C ARG A 115 -11.50 -20.06 14.15
N GLY A 116 -12.29 -19.31 13.37
CA GLY A 116 -13.55 -18.74 13.90
C GLY A 116 -13.34 -17.93 15.18
N GLN A 117 -12.10 -17.50 15.45
CA GLN A 117 -11.80 -16.56 16.51
C GLN A 117 -12.14 -15.20 15.90
N THR A 118 -13.43 -14.89 16.04
CA THR A 118 -14.15 -13.62 15.86
C THR A 118 -14.35 -13.04 14.46
N SER A 119 -13.89 -13.66 13.36
CA SER A 119 -14.17 -13.14 12.01
C SER A 119 -14.78 -14.17 11.07
N SER A 120 -15.91 -13.81 10.44
CA SER A 120 -16.55 -14.61 9.40
C SER A 120 -15.65 -14.70 8.15
N ARG A 121 -15.94 -15.65 7.25
CA ARG A 121 -15.22 -15.79 5.98
C ARG A 121 -15.33 -14.51 5.13
N GLU A 122 -16.45 -13.81 5.22
CA GLU A 122 -16.71 -12.55 4.51
C GLU A 122 -15.80 -11.44 5.05
N GLU A 123 -15.64 -11.35 6.38
CA GLU A 123 -14.77 -10.35 6.99
C GLU A 123 -13.31 -10.48 6.53
N THR A 124 -12.83 -11.72 6.38
CA THR A 124 -11.50 -12.00 5.81
C THR A 124 -11.37 -11.46 4.38
N TYR A 125 -12.43 -11.59 3.57
CA TYR A 125 -12.41 -11.14 2.18
C TYR A 125 -12.52 -9.64 2.04
N ILE A 126 -13.25 -8.98 2.93
CA ILE A 126 -13.28 -7.51 3.03
C ILE A 126 -11.88 -6.99 3.36
N ILE A 127 -11.20 -7.58 4.36
CA ILE A 127 -9.82 -7.22 4.68
C ILE A 127 -8.90 -7.47 3.46
N LEU A 128 -9.07 -8.60 2.77
CA LEU A 128 -8.28 -8.89 1.58
C LEU A 128 -8.52 -7.86 0.46
N ALA A 129 -9.77 -7.45 0.25
CA ALA A 129 -10.14 -6.43 -0.73
C ALA A 129 -9.51 -5.09 -0.38
N HIS A 130 -9.54 -4.69 0.89
CA HIS A 130 -8.87 -3.49 1.39
C HIS A 130 -7.36 -3.53 1.08
N GLU A 131 -6.67 -4.59 1.46
CA GLU A 131 -5.23 -4.71 1.22
C GLU A 131 -4.87 -4.79 -0.26
N TYR A 132 -5.75 -5.38 -1.07
CA TYR A 132 -5.59 -5.34 -2.53
C TYR A 132 -5.82 -3.93 -3.09
N GLY A 133 -6.70 -3.14 -2.48
CA GLY A 133 -6.89 -1.73 -2.80
C GLY A 133 -5.62 -0.91 -2.64
N HIS A 134 -4.78 -1.17 -1.63
CA HIS A 134 -3.45 -0.56 -1.54
C HIS A 134 -2.56 -0.92 -2.74
N ALA A 135 -2.62 -2.15 -3.24
CA ALA A 135 -1.86 -2.58 -4.41
C ALA A 135 -2.35 -1.90 -5.70
N ILE A 136 -3.66 -1.75 -5.87
CA ILE A 136 -4.25 -1.01 -7.00
C ILE A 136 -3.80 0.45 -6.94
N PHE A 137 -3.98 1.11 -5.79
CA PHE A 137 -3.66 2.53 -5.65
C PHE A 137 -2.15 2.79 -5.85
N SER A 138 -1.31 1.95 -5.25
CA SER A 138 0.14 1.95 -5.50
C SER A 138 0.48 1.83 -6.98
N HIS A 139 -0.18 0.93 -7.71
CA HIS A 139 0.08 0.75 -9.13
C HIS A 139 -0.35 1.96 -9.95
N LEU A 140 -1.48 2.58 -9.61
CA LEU A 140 -1.94 3.78 -10.29
C LEU A 140 -1.03 4.98 -9.98
N LEU A 141 -0.51 5.09 -8.76
CA LEU A 141 0.51 6.09 -8.41
C LEU A 141 1.78 5.90 -9.25
N ASP A 142 2.30 4.67 -9.37
CA ASP A 142 3.48 4.38 -10.19
C ASP A 142 3.30 4.81 -11.66
N LEU A 143 2.08 4.67 -12.19
CA LEU A 143 1.77 5.00 -13.59
C LEU A 143 1.56 6.50 -13.82
N ASN A 144 0.92 7.20 -12.88
CA ASN A 144 0.45 8.58 -13.08
C ASN A 144 1.33 9.62 -12.37
N PHE A 145 2.16 9.18 -11.43
CA PHE A 145 3.08 10.01 -10.66
C PHE A 145 4.44 9.31 -10.44
N PRO A 146 5.14 8.89 -11.52
CA PRO A 146 6.39 8.15 -11.42
C PRO A 146 7.50 8.92 -10.70
N GLU A 147 7.49 10.26 -10.75
CA GLU A 147 8.48 11.11 -10.11
C GLU A 147 8.49 10.97 -8.58
N LEU A 148 7.31 10.73 -7.97
CA LEU A 148 7.21 10.45 -6.54
C LEU A 148 7.86 9.11 -6.19
N GLY A 149 7.62 8.08 -7.01
CA GLY A 149 8.24 6.77 -6.86
C GLY A 149 9.76 6.83 -6.96
N GLU A 150 10.29 7.55 -7.95
CA GLU A 150 11.72 7.78 -8.11
C GLU A 150 12.32 8.52 -6.89
N LYS A 151 11.65 9.58 -6.42
CA LYS A 151 12.08 10.34 -5.24
C LYS A 151 12.13 9.45 -3.99
N ILE A 152 11.10 8.65 -3.75
CA ILE A 152 11.05 7.72 -2.61
C ILE A 152 12.19 6.70 -2.71
N GLN A 153 12.43 6.15 -3.89
CA GLN A 153 13.49 5.16 -4.11
C GLN A 153 14.88 5.78 -3.89
N ASN A 154 15.13 6.98 -4.42
CA ASN A 154 16.38 7.71 -4.22
C ASN A 154 16.62 8.02 -2.74
N LEU A 155 15.59 8.48 -2.02
CA LEU A 155 15.66 8.72 -0.58
C LEU A 155 15.99 7.44 0.19
N LYS A 156 15.34 6.33 -0.13
CA LYS A 156 15.60 5.04 0.53
C LYS A 156 17.04 4.59 0.31
N THR A 157 17.51 4.62 -0.94
CA THR A 157 18.89 4.25 -1.28
C THR A 157 19.90 5.13 -0.55
N GLU A 158 19.63 6.43 -0.44
CA GLU A 158 20.53 7.35 0.27
C GLU A 158 20.48 7.15 1.79
N ILE A 159 19.32 6.89 2.38
CA ILE A 159 19.19 6.53 3.81
C ILE A 159 19.97 5.24 4.09
N ASP A 160 19.81 4.20 3.27
CA ASP A 160 20.51 2.93 3.44
C ASP A 160 22.02 3.12 3.34
N ARG A 161 22.48 3.90 2.35
CA ARG A 161 23.90 4.25 2.18
C ARG A 161 24.45 4.97 3.42
N GLN A 162 23.77 6.01 3.90
CA GLN A 162 24.23 6.79 5.04
C GLN A 162 24.17 6.00 6.34
N THR A 163 23.15 5.18 6.55
CA THR A 163 23.04 4.30 7.73
C THR A 163 24.16 3.25 7.72
N GLY A 164 24.52 2.72 6.55
CA GLY A 164 25.65 1.81 6.39
C GLY A 164 26.99 2.47 6.73
N LEU A 165 27.23 3.70 6.24
CA LEU A 165 28.42 4.48 6.59
C LEU A 165 28.47 4.82 8.08
N GLU A 166 27.36 5.25 8.66
CA GLU A 166 27.22 5.55 10.08
C GLU A 166 27.61 4.34 10.93
N ALA A 167 27.07 3.16 10.61
CA ALA A 167 27.40 1.91 11.29
C ALA A 167 28.89 1.56 11.18
N SER A 168 29.47 1.71 9.98
CA SER A 168 30.90 1.45 9.73
C SER A 168 31.81 2.39 10.55
N LEU A 169 31.53 3.69 10.54
CA LEU A 169 32.30 4.70 11.28
C LEU A 169 32.20 4.47 12.80
N ILE A 170 31.00 4.14 13.31
CA ILE A 170 30.82 3.79 14.73
C ILE A 170 31.62 2.54 15.09
N GLN A 171 31.64 1.53 14.23
CA GLN A 171 32.41 0.31 14.46
C GLN A 171 33.92 0.59 14.49
N GLU A 172 34.42 1.41 13.56
CA GLU A 172 35.82 1.81 13.53
C GLU A 172 36.19 2.61 14.79
N LEU A 173 35.39 3.61 15.15
CA LEU A 173 35.57 4.39 16.39
C LEU A 173 35.57 3.53 17.66
N ARG A 174 34.85 2.41 17.69
CA ARG A 174 34.86 1.46 18.81
C ARG A 174 36.12 0.59 18.85
N ALA A 175 36.74 0.32 17.71
CA ALA A 175 37.97 -0.44 17.62
C ALA A 175 39.22 0.39 17.97
N LEU A 176 39.14 1.72 17.83
CA LEU A 176 40.23 2.63 18.16
C LEU A 176 40.34 2.90 19.66
N LYS A 177 41.58 2.97 20.17
CA LYS A 177 41.88 3.51 21.50
C LYS A 177 41.53 4.99 21.57
N ALA A 178 41.19 5.52 22.74
CA ALA A 178 40.70 6.89 22.92
C ALA A 178 41.67 7.99 22.45
N ASP A 179 42.98 7.69 22.41
CA ASP A 179 44.08 8.56 21.99
C ASP A 179 44.49 8.38 20.53
N ASP A 180 43.82 7.52 19.76
CA ASP A 180 44.17 7.29 18.35
C ASP A 180 43.97 8.60 17.53
N PRO A 181 45.00 9.05 16.78
CA PRO A 181 44.98 10.33 16.07
C PRO A 181 43.92 10.41 14.96
N ARG A 182 43.34 9.28 14.52
CA ARG A 182 42.27 9.26 13.50
C ARG A 182 40.89 9.57 14.06
N ARG A 183 40.69 9.49 15.39
CA ARG A 183 39.37 9.68 16.00
C ARG A 183 38.73 11.03 15.70
N PRO A 184 39.43 12.18 15.73
CA PRO A 184 38.83 13.47 15.42
C PRO A 184 38.23 13.52 14.02
N ASP A 185 38.94 12.98 13.02
CA ASP A 185 38.50 12.97 11.62
C ASP A 185 37.27 12.07 11.44
N LEU A 186 37.29 10.87 12.01
CA LEU A 186 36.15 9.94 11.96
C LEU A 186 34.91 10.50 12.68
N LEU A 187 35.10 11.23 13.79
CA LEU A 187 34.00 11.92 14.48
C LEU A 187 33.44 13.08 13.64
N ASN A 188 34.27 13.79 12.89
CA ASN A 188 33.83 14.85 12.00
C ASN A 188 33.05 14.29 10.80
N GLU A 189 33.52 13.17 10.23
CA GLU A 189 32.80 12.45 9.17
C GLU A 189 31.45 11.92 9.67
N LEU A 190 31.41 11.34 10.87
CA LEU A 190 30.16 10.87 11.48
C LEU A 190 29.15 12.02 11.67
N LYS A 191 29.63 13.21 12.07
CA LYS A 191 28.79 14.41 12.23
C LYS A 191 28.31 15.01 10.92
N SER A 192 29.03 14.80 9.82
CA SER A 192 28.66 15.34 8.50
C SER A 192 27.59 14.49 7.79
N LEU A 193 27.32 13.28 8.30
CA LEU A 193 26.19 12.47 7.83
C LEU A 193 24.86 13.17 8.11
N ASN A 194 23.97 13.11 7.12
CA ASN A 194 22.66 13.73 7.12
C ASN A 194 21.51 12.70 7.29
N SER A 195 21.81 11.53 7.88
CA SER A 195 20.88 10.39 7.98
C SER A 195 19.55 10.79 8.63
N ARG A 196 19.61 11.61 9.68
CA ARG A 196 18.42 12.13 10.36
C ARG A 196 17.54 13.02 9.48
N SER A 197 18.10 13.94 8.69
CA SER A 197 17.27 14.81 7.83
C SER A 197 16.60 14.00 6.73
N LEU A 198 17.31 13.03 6.15
CA LEU A 198 16.76 12.15 5.13
C LEU A 198 15.62 11.29 5.69
N GLN A 199 15.79 10.76 6.90
CA GLN A 199 14.72 10.04 7.61
C GLN A 199 13.49 10.91 7.85
N LEU A 200 13.68 12.18 8.23
CA LEU A 200 12.56 13.12 8.40
C LEU A 200 11.87 13.43 7.07
N GLU A 201 12.61 13.58 5.97
CA GLU A 201 12.04 13.76 4.64
C GLU A 201 11.23 12.52 4.21
N TRP A 202 11.77 11.32 4.46
CA TRP A 202 11.07 10.07 4.20
C TRP A 202 9.78 9.95 5.02
N LEU A 203 9.82 10.26 6.31
CA LEU A 203 8.64 10.24 7.18
C LEU A 203 7.57 11.23 6.70
N LYS A 204 7.96 12.41 6.23
CA LYS A 204 7.02 13.39 5.65
C LYS A 204 6.33 12.85 4.39
N LEU A 205 7.08 12.20 3.49
CA LEU A 205 6.51 11.61 2.29
C LEU A 205 5.60 10.42 2.59
N ALA A 206 5.98 9.59 3.57
CA ALA A 206 5.17 8.46 4.02
C ALA A 206 3.84 8.94 4.61
N ASP A 207 3.89 9.88 5.58
CA ASP A 207 2.69 10.46 6.22
C ASP A 207 1.77 11.16 5.21
N PHE A 208 2.37 11.82 4.21
CA PHE A 208 1.62 12.45 3.12
C PHE A 208 0.80 11.44 2.30
N GLY A 209 1.38 10.30 1.95
CA GLY A 209 0.74 9.30 1.09
C GLY A 209 -0.21 8.35 1.82
N TRP A 210 0.02 8.05 3.10
CA TRP A 210 -0.72 7.01 3.82
C TRP A 210 -2.23 7.26 3.88
N GLY A 211 -2.67 8.47 4.22
CA GLY A 211 -4.10 8.77 4.27
C GLY A 211 -4.83 8.52 2.95
N PHE A 212 -4.20 8.84 1.81
CA PHE A 212 -4.79 8.58 0.49
C PHE A 212 -4.83 7.08 0.18
N GLY A 213 -3.76 6.37 0.52
CA GLY A 213 -3.69 4.92 0.38
C GLY A 213 -4.75 4.19 1.19
N GLU A 214 -5.01 4.64 2.43
CA GLU A 214 -6.06 4.12 3.29
C GLU A 214 -7.46 4.42 2.75
N LEU A 215 -7.72 5.66 2.30
CA LEU A 215 -9.01 6.00 1.69
C LEU A 215 -9.28 5.16 0.43
N ALA A 216 -8.28 5.00 -0.44
CA ALA A 216 -8.40 4.16 -1.63
C ALA A 216 -8.67 2.70 -1.27
N ALA A 217 -7.95 2.15 -0.29
CA ALA A 217 -8.11 0.78 0.16
C ALA A 217 -9.48 0.55 0.80
N ASP A 218 -9.96 1.46 1.65
CA ASP A 218 -11.30 1.38 2.24
C ASP A 218 -12.40 1.45 1.19
N LEU A 219 -12.26 2.35 0.21
CA LEU A 219 -13.18 2.45 -0.91
C LEU A 219 -13.30 1.12 -1.66
N ILE A 220 -12.17 0.46 -1.96
CA ILE A 220 -12.18 -0.85 -2.63
C ILE A 220 -12.84 -1.92 -1.75
N GLY A 221 -12.58 -1.92 -0.44
CA GLY A 221 -13.21 -2.87 0.48
C GLY A 221 -14.72 -2.67 0.59
N VAL A 222 -15.20 -1.42 0.68
CA VAL A 222 -16.64 -1.07 0.70
C VAL A 222 -17.31 -1.46 -0.61
N VAL A 223 -16.69 -1.17 -1.76
CA VAL A 223 -17.22 -1.53 -3.08
C VAL A 223 -17.31 -3.05 -3.25
N TYR A 224 -16.30 -3.78 -2.78
CA TYR A 224 -16.30 -5.24 -2.79
C TYR A 224 -17.42 -5.83 -1.91
N ALA A 225 -17.60 -5.26 -0.71
CA ALA A 225 -18.59 -5.73 0.25
C ALA A 225 -20.04 -5.35 -0.13
N GLY A 226 -20.21 -4.19 -0.77
CA GLY A 226 -21.51 -3.66 -1.17
C GLY A 226 -22.24 -2.85 -0.09
N PHE A 227 -21.60 -2.52 1.03
CA PHE A 227 -22.19 -1.73 2.12
C PHE A 227 -21.12 -0.87 2.84
N GLY A 228 -21.53 0.27 3.40
CA GLY A 228 -20.63 1.32 3.87
C GLY A 228 -19.90 1.02 5.19
N GLU A 229 -20.48 0.16 6.02
CA GLU A 229 -19.95 -0.23 7.32
C GLU A 229 -18.85 -1.30 7.22
N ALA A 230 -18.66 -1.88 6.03
CA ALA A 230 -17.86 -3.09 5.81
C ALA A 230 -16.47 -3.07 6.45
N ILE A 231 -15.74 -1.97 6.32
CA ILE A 231 -14.40 -1.84 6.89
C ILE A 231 -14.44 -1.69 8.41
N ALA A 232 -15.40 -0.93 8.93
CA ALA A 232 -15.55 -0.70 10.36
C ALA A 232 -15.90 -1.99 11.11
N GLU A 233 -16.68 -2.88 10.51
CA GLU A 233 -17.07 -4.17 11.11
C GLU A 233 -15.89 -5.14 11.26
N VAL A 234 -14.93 -5.12 10.33
CA VAL A 234 -13.83 -6.10 10.27
C VAL A 234 -12.56 -5.65 10.99
N ILE A 235 -12.50 -4.37 11.39
CA ILE A 235 -11.35 -3.78 12.08
C ILE A 235 -11.63 -3.67 13.57
N HIS A 236 -10.97 -4.53 14.34
CA HIS A 236 -11.11 -4.58 15.80
C HIS A 236 -10.15 -3.64 16.55
N GLU A 237 -9.70 -2.55 15.93
CA GLU A 237 -8.88 -1.54 16.59
C GLU A 237 -9.81 -0.49 17.24
N PRO A 238 -9.92 -0.44 18.58
CA PRO A 238 -10.88 0.44 19.24
C PRO A 238 -10.54 1.92 19.01
N GLY A 239 -11.45 2.64 18.36
CA GLY A 239 -11.29 4.07 18.02
C GLY A 239 -11.37 4.33 16.52
N ASP A 240 -10.69 3.49 15.73
CA ASP A 240 -10.53 3.71 14.29
C ASP A 240 -11.78 3.35 13.48
N ALA A 241 -12.53 2.33 13.93
CA ALA A 241 -13.67 1.78 13.19
C ALA A 241 -14.68 2.86 12.75
N ARG A 242 -15.03 3.79 13.66
CA ARG A 242 -15.98 4.87 13.37
C ARG A 242 -15.51 5.84 12.29
N PHE A 243 -14.20 6.04 12.15
CA PHE A 243 -13.62 6.97 11.16
C PHE A 243 -13.38 6.31 9.79
N ARG A 244 -13.52 4.99 9.74
CA ARG A 244 -13.45 4.18 8.52
C ARG A 244 -14.82 3.76 8.00
N ASP A 245 -15.86 3.95 8.81
CA ASP A 245 -17.25 3.76 8.42
C ASP A 245 -17.69 4.85 7.42
N PHE A 246 -18.19 4.42 6.26
CA PHE A 246 -18.67 5.33 5.21
C PHE A 246 -20.07 5.88 5.51
N THR A 247 -20.81 5.33 6.46
CA THR A 247 -22.19 5.79 6.78
C THR A 247 -22.24 6.77 7.95
N VAL A 248 -21.12 6.95 8.67
CA VAL A 248 -21.03 7.87 9.81
C VAL A 248 -20.63 9.26 9.36
N GLU A 249 -21.50 10.23 9.60
CA GLU A 249 -21.22 11.64 9.33
C GLU A 249 -20.09 12.18 10.23
N HIS A 250 -19.14 12.85 9.60
CA HIS A 250 -18.10 13.65 10.24
C HIS A 250 -18.08 15.04 9.61
N SER A 251 -18.22 16.10 10.43
CA SER A 251 -18.10 17.48 9.95
C SER A 251 -16.72 17.71 9.33
N VAL A 252 -16.67 18.29 8.13
CA VAL A 252 -15.42 18.79 7.55
C VAL A 252 -14.89 19.98 8.36
N GLU A 253 -15.79 20.86 8.81
CA GLU A 253 -15.40 22.04 9.58
C GLU A 253 -14.97 21.62 10.99
N GLY A 254 -13.76 22.05 11.39
CA GLY A 254 -13.15 21.68 12.66
C GLY A 254 -12.57 20.26 12.73
N PHE A 255 -12.55 19.49 11.63
CA PHE A 255 -11.96 18.14 11.63
C PHE A 255 -10.44 18.18 11.80
N ASP A 256 -9.92 17.53 12.84
CA ASP A 256 -8.51 17.62 13.26
C ASP A 256 -7.82 16.25 13.42
N ARG A 257 -8.51 15.16 13.09
CA ARG A 257 -7.94 13.80 13.14
C ARG A 257 -6.97 13.60 11.99
N ASN A 258 -5.69 13.39 12.32
CA ASN A 258 -4.62 13.28 11.34
C ASN A 258 -4.00 11.88 11.26
N GLN A 259 -4.55 10.89 11.96
CA GLN A 259 -4.11 9.50 11.81
C GLN A 259 -4.45 9.00 10.41
N GLU A 260 -3.61 8.13 9.84
CA GLU A 260 -3.74 7.64 8.46
C GLU A 260 -5.13 7.05 8.15
N HIS A 261 -5.69 6.28 9.09
CA HIS A 261 -7.02 5.69 8.96
C HIS A 261 -8.16 6.70 9.17
N GLU A 262 -7.93 7.77 9.92
CA GLU A 262 -8.98 8.72 10.34
C GLU A 262 -9.07 9.95 9.43
N ARG A 263 -7.97 10.33 8.78
CA ARG A 263 -7.78 11.63 8.13
C ARG A 263 -8.87 12.00 7.15
N PHE A 264 -9.41 11.03 6.41
CA PHE A 264 -10.41 11.24 5.39
C PHE A 264 -11.82 10.78 5.77
N ALA A 265 -12.14 10.68 7.07
CA ALA A 265 -13.47 10.26 7.51
C ALA A 265 -14.62 11.12 6.93
N PRO A 266 -14.52 12.47 6.86
CA PRO A 266 -15.54 13.28 6.17
C PRO A 266 -15.68 12.94 4.67
N THR A 267 -14.56 12.68 3.98
CA THR A 267 -14.59 12.29 2.56
C THR A 267 -15.25 10.93 2.37
N ARG A 268 -15.01 9.96 3.26
CA ARG A 268 -15.68 8.64 3.23
C ARG A 268 -17.19 8.77 3.30
N PHE A 269 -17.68 9.55 4.26
CA PHE A 269 -19.10 9.85 4.38
C PHE A 269 -19.68 10.52 3.13
N TRP A 270 -19.00 11.55 2.63
CA TRP A 270 -19.43 12.25 1.41
C TRP A 270 -19.51 11.30 0.20
N LEU A 271 -18.53 10.42 0.03
CA LEU A 271 -18.52 9.41 -1.04
C LEU A 271 -19.71 8.47 -0.95
N TRP A 272 -20.09 8.04 0.26
CA TRP A 272 -21.25 7.19 0.47
C TRP A 272 -22.54 7.86 0.02
N GLU A 273 -22.82 9.04 0.59
CA GLU A 273 -24.07 9.77 0.37
C GLU A 273 -24.26 10.20 -1.10
N ASN A 274 -23.16 10.60 -1.75
CA ASN A 274 -23.23 11.22 -3.07
C ASN A 274 -22.90 10.27 -4.23
N VAL A 275 -22.21 9.16 -3.95
CA VAL A 275 -21.66 8.30 -5.01
C VAL A 275 -22.04 6.84 -4.84
N LEU A 276 -21.70 6.23 -3.71
CA LEU A 276 -21.75 4.77 -3.53
C LEU A 276 -23.16 4.25 -3.23
N ASN A 277 -23.95 5.01 -2.47
CA ASN A 277 -25.33 4.65 -2.09
C ASN A 277 -26.39 5.13 -3.12
N ARG A 278 -25.98 5.35 -4.37
CA ARG A 278 -26.86 5.84 -5.45
C ARG A 278 -27.32 4.68 -6.32
N ASP A 279 -28.59 4.70 -6.74
CA ASP A 279 -29.18 3.64 -7.59
C ASP A 279 -28.39 3.40 -8.89
N ASP A 280 -27.77 4.45 -9.44
CA ASP A 280 -26.99 4.36 -10.68
C ASP A 280 -25.57 3.80 -10.47
N PHE A 281 -25.14 3.55 -9.23
CA PHE A 281 -23.84 2.95 -8.92
C PHE A 281 -23.74 1.53 -9.47
N ALA A 282 -24.81 0.75 -9.50
CA ALA A 282 -24.77 -0.61 -10.07
C ALA A 282 -24.35 -0.64 -11.56
N LEU A 283 -24.67 0.41 -12.32
CA LEU A 283 -24.37 0.51 -13.75
C LEU A 283 -23.08 1.30 -14.04
N LYS A 284 -22.79 2.34 -13.25
CA LYS A 284 -21.67 3.27 -13.49
C LYS A 284 -20.55 3.17 -12.46
N GLY A 285 -20.72 2.30 -11.47
CA GLY A 285 -19.84 2.17 -10.30
C GLY A 285 -18.37 2.02 -10.67
N PRO A 286 -17.99 1.09 -11.56
CA PRO A 286 -16.60 0.95 -11.98
C PRO A 286 -15.96 2.25 -12.48
N ASN A 287 -16.67 3.02 -13.31
CA ASN A 287 -16.17 4.28 -13.83
C ASN A 287 -16.11 5.37 -12.75
N LYS A 288 -17.11 5.45 -11.87
CA LYS A 288 -17.12 6.38 -10.74
C LYS A 288 -15.95 6.12 -9.79
N VAL A 289 -15.70 4.85 -9.44
CA VAL A 289 -14.58 4.45 -8.56
C VAL A 289 -13.24 4.76 -9.22
N LYS A 290 -13.09 4.48 -10.52
CA LYS A 290 -11.89 4.88 -11.27
C LYS A 290 -11.64 6.39 -11.17
N VAL A 291 -12.65 7.21 -11.46
CA VAL A 291 -12.55 8.67 -11.40
C VAL A 291 -12.16 9.15 -10.00
N ILE A 292 -12.71 8.55 -8.94
CA ILE A 292 -12.30 8.84 -7.56
C ILE A 292 -10.82 8.51 -7.34
N LEU A 293 -10.35 7.33 -7.76
CA LEU A 293 -8.94 6.93 -7.63
C LEU A 293 -8.00 7.87 -8.39
N GLU A 294 -8.39 8.31 -9.58
CA GLU A 294 -7.65 9.30 -10.37
C GLU A 294 -7.63 10.67 -9.66
N ALA A 295 -8.75 11.11 -9.09
CA ALA A 295 -8.82 12.35 -8.32
C ALA A 295 -7.91 12.33 -7.08
N LEU A 296 -7.81 11.21 -6.36
CA LEU A 296 -6.86 11.04 -5.25
C LEU A 296 -5.42 11.29 -5.71
N ILE A 297 -5.05 10.73 -6.88
CA ILE A 297 -3.69 10.88 -7.43
C ILE A 297 -3.45 12.32 -7.89
N VAL A 298 -4.42 12.95 -8.55
CA VAL A 298 -4.33 14.36 -8.97
C VAL A 298 -4.11 15.25 -7.74
N GLU A 299 -4.90 15.10 -6.69
CA GLU A 299 -4.74 15.89 -5.46
C GLU A 299 -3.38 15.64 -4.80
N MET A 300 -2.91 14.39 -4.74
CA MET A 300 -1.57 14.08 -4.25
C MET A 300 -0.48 14.77 -5.08
N LYS A 301 -0.60 14.72 -6.41
CA LYS A 301 0.36 15.31 -7.33
C LYS A 301 0.42 16.83 -7.19
N GLU A 302 -0.73 17.49 -7.17
CA GLU A 302 -0.82 18.94 -7.01
C GLU A 302 -0.24 19.40 -5.68
N ARG A 303 -0.60 18.75 -4.56
CA ARG A 303 -0.04 19.09 -3.25
C ARG A 303 1.47 18.90 -3.20
N TYR A 304 1.98 17.81 -3.77
CA TYR A 304 3.42 17.59 -3.81
C TYR A 304 4.14 18.69 -4.60
N GLN A 305 3.64 19.01 -5.80
CA GLN A 305 4.24 20.02 -6.68
C GLN A 305 4.19 21.43 -6.08
N ASN A 306 3.14 21.75 -5.32
CA ASN A 306 2.96 23.04 -4.67
C ASN A 306 3.63 23.13 -3.28
N GLY A 307 4.23 22.04 -2.77
CA GLY A 307 4.82 22.00 -1.44
C GLY A 307 3.80 21.97 -0.29
N GLU A 308 2.55 21.56 -0.57
CA GLU A 308 1.40 21.57 0.34
C GLU A 308 1.17 20.19 1.00
N MET A 309 2.24 19.47 1.35
CA MET A 309 2.12 18.13 1.95
C MET A 309 1.53 18.14 3.37
N SER A 310 1.54 19.30 4.05
CA SER A 310 1.15 19.46 5.46
C SER A 310 -0.19 20.18 5.65
N LEU A 311 -1.15 20.02 4.73
CA LEU A 311 -2.50 20.56 4.92
C LEU A 311 -3.19 19.93 6.13
N SER A 312 -4.01 20.73 6.83
CA SER A 312 -4.84 20.21 7.92
C SER A 312 -5.82 19.14 7.41
N PRO A 313 -6.31 18.23 8.27
CA PRO A 313 -7.32 17.25 7.89
C PRO A 313 -8.59 17.88 7.30
N ALA A 314 -9.14 18.94 7.92
CA ALA A 314 -10.28 19.68 7.40
C ALA A 314 -10.06 20.20 5.97
N GLU A 315 -8.94 20.90 5.72
CA GLU A 315 -8.62 21.41 4.39
C GLU A 315 -8.38 20.27 3.40
N SER A 316 -7.77 19.17 3.89
CA SER A 316 -7.51 18.00 3.07
C SER A 316 -8.79 17.36 2.54
N ASN A 317 -9.81 17.22 3.39
CA ASN A 317 -11.13 16.70 3.00
C ASN A 317 -11.85 17.69 2.08
N ARG A 318 -11.85 18.99 2.42
CA ARG A 318 -12.54 20.02 1.64
C ARG A 318 -12.06 20.07 0.20
N ARG A 319 -10.75 20.09 -0.02
CA ARG A 319 -10.16 20.09 -1.36
C ARG A 319 -10.47 18.81 -2.12
N LEU A 320 -10.28 17.66 -1.48
CA LEU A 320 -10.50 16.37 -2.14
C LEU A 320 -11.97 16.18 -2.55
N ILE A 321 -12.91 16.51 -1.66
CA ILE A 321 -14.35 16.46 -1.96
C ILE A 321 -14.67 17.35 -3.16
N ARG A 322 -14.22 18.61 -3.15
CA ARG A 322 -14.44 19.54 -4.28
C ARG A 322 -13.83 19.03 -5.59
N LEU A 323 -12.64 18.43 -5.54
CA LEU A 323 -12.01 17.86 -6.72
C LEU A 323 -12.87 16.73 -7.29
N ILE A 324 -13.33 15.81 -6.43
CA ILE A 324 -14.18 14.68 -6.83
C ILE A 324 -15.53 15.19 -7.38
N GLU A 325 -16.15 16.17 -6.73
CA GLU A 325 -17.39 16.83 -7.18
C GLU A 325 -17.29 17.39 -8.60
N ASN A 326 -16.13 17.95 -8.97
CA ASN A 326 -15.94 18.57 -10.28
C ASN A 326 -15.69 17.57 -11.41
N VAL A 327 -15.31 16.33 -11.10
CA VAL A 327 -14.94 15.32 -12.10
C VAL A 327 -15.97 14.19 -12.27
N LEU A 328 -16.95 14.07 -11.36
CA LEU A 328 -18.05 13.11 -11.43
C LEU A 328 -19.25 13.63 -12.23
#